data_AF-A0A816EN84-F1
#
_entry.id   AF-A0A816EN84-F1
#
_cell.length_a   1.000
_cell.length_b   1.000
_cell.length_c   1.000
_cell.angle_alpha   90.00
_cell.angle_beta   90.00
_cell.angle_gamma   90.00
#
_symmetry.space_group_name_H-M   'P 1'
#
loop_
_entity.id
_entity.type
_entity.pdbx_description
1 polymer ?
#
loop_
_entity_poly.entity_id
_entity_poly.type
_entity_poly.pdbx_seq_one_letter_code
_entity_poly.pdbx_strand_id
1 'polypeptide(L)'
;MEFDGNNELDDESHDSYASDDTSESDLDFDYDELVDNLDEVELSDEDLDVNAEDPNSMNESYITHCGFTSISLKQLTPVSVFRKFFDEEILKLITDQTNIYGKGKKQKIESFLGLIILMGINNLPNMKLYWSNDMVFQNTFISSIMSRNRFLQIFYNLHLANNSLEPERGSKEYSKIYKIKNFTDILRENFKKNYSFGRYGTIDESMIKFKGRSSLKQYLPLKPIKRGYKVWCLCDPITGYLFNFQIYLGKDEISGKEASLSERVVFDLISSDNFQGKYLYFDNFFTSLRLLEKLKLQKIKACGTIRPDRASIPSDFAKKNKMQRGDCESMIILNSIVFVWMDTKQVLLASNYHKENEVVSISRRLKNGQHITINCPKAIKDYNQFSHGVDRLNQRISCYNLD
;
A
#
# COMPACT_ATOMS: atom_id res chain seq x y z
N MET A 1 -86.61 15.94 2.75
CA MET A 1 -86.00 15.13 1.69
C MET A 1 -85.39 16.11 0.73
N GLU A 2 -84.07 16.23 0.84
CA GLU A 2 -83.24 17.25 0.21
C GLU A 2 -83.02 16.98 -1.27
N PHE A 3 -82.82 18.06 -2.02
CA PHE A 3 -82.68 18.15 -3.46
C PHE A 3 -81.20 18.27 -3.86
N ASP A 4 -80.87 17.54 -4.93
CA ASP A 4 -79.92 17.76 -6.05
C ASP A 4 -78.74 18.76 -5.97
N GLY A 5 -77.62 18.35 -6.59
CA GLY A 5 -76.80 19.27 -7.41
C GLY A 5 -75.29 19.00 -7.51
N ASN A 6 -74.86 18.47 -8.66
CA ASN A 6 -73.69 18.79 -9.51
C ASN A 6 -72.33 19.35 -8.97
N ASN A 7 -71.29 18.84 -9.65
CA ASN A 7 -70.10 19.51 -10.23
C ASN A 7 -68.76 19.69 -9.47
N GLU A 8 -67.73 19.16 -10.17
CA GLU A 8 -66.41 19.73 -10.53
C GLU A 8 -65.33 20.07 -9.49
N LEU A 9 -64.24 19.30 -9.64
CA LEU A 9 -62.82 19.68 -9.81
C LEU A 9 -61.95 20.15 -8.64
N ASP A 10 -60.78 19.51 -8.65
CA ASP A 10 -59.43 19.97 -8.33
C ASP A 10 -58.87 19.85 -6.89
N ASP A 11 -57.91 18.91 -6.82
CA ASP A 11 -56.54 19.08 -6.34
C ASP A 11 -56.33 19.41 -4.86
N GLU A 12 -55.95 18.39 -4.08
CA GLU A 12 -54.94 18.58 -3.04
C GLU A 12 -54.29 17.24 -2.63
N SER A 13 -52.96 17.25 -2.76
CA SER A 13 -51.94 16.41 -2.13
C SER A 13 -52.36 15.55 -0.94
N HIS A 14 -51.95 14.27 -0.94
CA HIS A 14 -51.25 13.68 0.20
C HIS A 14 -50.55 12.36 -0.21
N ASP A 15 -49.24 12.45 -0.43
CA ASP A 15 -48.34 11.30 -0.37
C ASP A 15 -48.40 10.72 1.04
N SER A 16 -48.97 9.53 1.16
CA SER A 16 -48.86 8.71 2.36
C SER A 16 -47.60 7.87 2.26
N TYR A 17 -46.56 8.29 2.97
CA TYR A 17 -45.41 7.45 3.29
C TYR A 17 -45.91 6.31 4.19
N ALA A 18 -46.15 5.15 3.59
CA ALA A 18 -46.22 3.90 4.33
C ALA A 18 -44.79 3.50 4.72
N SER A 19 -44.53 3.60 6.01
CA SER A 19 -43.44 2.96 6.73
C SER A 19 -43.41 1.47 6.43
N ASP A 20 -42.30 0.98 5.89
CA ASP A 20 -41.94 -0.44 6.03
C ASP A 20 -40.56 -0.49 6.69
N ASP A 21 -40.63 -0.56 8.02
CA ASP A 21 -39.57 -1.01 8.90
C ASP A 21 -39.24 -2.46 8.52
N THR A 22 -38.17 -2.64 7.75
CA THR A 22 -37.48 -3.92 7.70
C THR A 22 -36.12 -3.73 8.36
N SER A 23 -36.10 -4.12 9.63
CA SER A 23 -34.91 -4.42 10.41
C SER A 23 -34.07 -5.46 9.67
N GLU A 24 -33.10 -5.02 8.87
CA GLU A 24 -32.01 -5.89 8.44
C GLU A 24 -31.02 -6.00 9.59
N SER A 25 -31.07 -7.15 10.22
CA SER A 25 -30.19 -7.65 11.27
C SER A 25 -28.73 -7.34 10.99
N ASP A 26 -28.13 -6.58 11.91
CA ASP A 26 -26.71 -6.55 12.17
C ASP A 26 -26.21 -7.98 12.40
N LEU A 27 -25.71 -8.63 11.36
CA LEU A 27 -24.82 -9.77 11.52
C LEU A 27 -23.43 -9.20 11.85
N ASP A 28 -23.26 -8.87 13.13
CA ASP A 28 -21.96 -8.83 13.77
C ASP A 28 -21.30 -10.19 13.54
N PHE A 29 -20.47 -10.26 12.50
CA PHE A 29 -19.68 -11.44 12.22
C PHE A 29 -18.57 -11.50 13.26
N ASP A 30 -18.79 -12.37 14.23
CA ASP A 30 -17.91 -12.61 15.37
C ASP A 30 -16.51 -13.01 14.88
N TYR A 31 -15.57 -12.07 15.04
CA TYR A 31 -14.17 -12.25 14.64
C TYR A 31 -13.37 -12.97 15.73
N ASP A 32 -13.99 -13.29 16.87
CA ASP A 32 -13.31 -13.84 18.03
C ASP A 32 -12.88 -15.32 17.83
N GLU A 33 -13.43 -16.04 16.85
CA GLU A 33 -13.04 -17.45 16.60
C GLU A 33 -11.81 -17.65 15.68
N LEU A 34 -11.16 -16.57 15.20
CA LEU A 34 -9.93 -16.67 14.38
C LEU A 34 -8.70 -16.02 15.00
N VAL A 35 -8.78 -15.56 16.26
CA VAL A 35 -7.68 -14.85 16.94
C VAL A 35 -7.03 -15.67 18.05
N ASP A 36 -7.50 -16.88 18.34
CA ASP A 36 -6.84 -17.74 19.32
C ASP A 36 -5.59 -18.40 18.72
N ASN A 37 -4.44 -17.83 19.11
CA ASN A 37 -3.04 -18.26 18.89
C ASN A 37 -2.23 -17.52 17.82
N LEU A 38 -2.40 -16.20 17.69
CA LEU A 38 -1.38 -15.34 17.07
C LEU A 38 -0.54 -14.67 18.17
N ASP A 39 0.42 -15.41 18.72
CA ASP A 39 1.62 -14.79 19.29
C ASP A 39 2.44 -14.25 18.11
N GLU A 40 2.08 -13.06 17.63
CA GLU A 40 2.88 -12.31 16.67
C GLU A 40 4.18 -11.88 17.34
N VAL A 41 5.27 -12.56 16.96
CA VAL A 41 6.61 -12.06 17.16
C VAL A 41 6.92 -11.09 16.02
N GLU A 42 6.27 -9.93 16.05
CA GLU A 42 6.85 -8.74 15.42
C GLU A 42 8.02 -8.28 16.31
N LEU A 43 9.18 -8.05 15.69
CA LEU A 43 10.21 -7.23 16.32
C LEU A 43 9.54 -5.91 16.65
N SER A 44 9.52 -5.54 17.93
CA SER A 44 8.95 -4.26 18.33
C SER A 44 9.65 -3.15 17.55
N ASP A 45 8.90 -2.11 17.14
CA ASP A 45 9.49 -0.92 16.51
C ASP A 45 10.61 -0.30 17.37
N GLU A 46 10.66 -0.63 18.67
CA GLU A 46 11.71 -0.24 19.62
C GLU A 46 13.03 -1.03 19.48
N ASP A 47 13.06 -2.14 18.73
CA ASP A 47 14.26 -2.95 18.46
C ASP A 47 14.90 -2.64 17.08
N LEU A 48 14.41 -1.64 16.35
CA LEU A 48 15.05 -1.08 15.15
C LEU A 48 16.29 -0.26 15.54
N ASP A 49 17.32 -0.94 16.06
CA ASP A 49 18.58 -0.30 16.39
C ASP A 49 19.38 0.06 15.14
N VAL A 50 19.20 1.32 14.72
CA VAL A 50 20.21 2.36 14.44
C VAL A 50 21.55 1.98 13.78
N ASN A 51 21.59 0.92 12.98
CA ASN A 51 22.53 0.81 11.86
C ASN A 51 21.86 1.25 10.55
N ALA A 52 21.10 2.35 10.61
CA ALA A 52 21.00 3.21 9.45
C ALA A 52 22.41 3.79 9.26
N GLU A 53 23.29 3.05 8.59
CA GLU A 53 24.31 3.72 7.78
C GLU A 53 23.60 4.87 7.07
N ASP A 54 24.21 6.06 7.09
CA ASP A 54 23.67 7.24 6.43
C ASP A 54 23.09 6.79 5.08
N PRO A 55 21.78 6.96 4.81
CA PRO A 55 21.21 6.62 3.53
C PRO A 55 22.02 7.19 2.36
N ASN A 56 22.79 8.27 2.61
CA ASN A 56 23.72 8.85 1.66
C ASN A 56 25.08 8.13 1.53
N SER A 57 25.59 7.37 2.51
CA SER A 57 26.87 6.65 2.35
C SER A 57 26.73 5.39 1.50
N MET A 58 25.53 4.80 1.47
CA MET A 58 25.17 3.67 0.60
C MET A 58 24.68 4.10 -0.80
N ASN A 59 24.44 5.39 -1.01
CA ASN A 59 23.85 5.91 -2.25
C ASN A 59 24.80 5.79 -3.45
N GLU A 60 26.11 5.99 -3.31
CA GLU A 60 26.96 6.10 -4.51
C GLU A 60 27.17 4.77 -5.25
N SER A 61 27.27 3.62 -4.57
CA SER A 61 27.45 2.33 -5.27
C SER A 61 26.14 1.67 -5.70
N TYR A 62 25.06 1.83 -4.92
CA TYR A 62 23.73 1.24 -5.21
C TYR A 62 23.01 1.97 -6.35
N ILE A 63 23.14 3.32 -6.43
CA ILE A 63 22.47 4.15 -7.44
C ILE A 63 23.01 3.92 -8.87
N THR A 64 24.17 3.27 -9.05
CA THR A 64 24.76 3.12 -10.39
C THR A 64 23.92 2.32 -11.39
N HIS A 65 22.94 1.52 -10.93
CA HIS A 65 22.14 0.64 -11.80
C HIS A 65 20.61 0.68 -11.56
N CYS A 66 20.13 1.47 -10.58
CA CYS A 66 18.71 1.62 -10.27
C CYS A 66 18.36 3.09 -10.02
N GLY A 67 17.12 3.47 -10.34
CA GLY A 67 16.67 4.85 -10.18
C GLY A 67 15.92 5.37 -11.39
N PHE A 68 15.76 6.68 -11.47
CA PHE A 68 14.94 7.31 -12.49
C PHE A 68 15.47 7.06 -13.91
N THR A 69 14.59 6.65 -14.83
CA THR A 69 15.03 6.30 -16.19
C THR A 69 15.46 7.53 -16.99
N SER A 70 16.63 7.39 -17.63
CA SER A 70 17.08 8.09 -18.85
C SER A 70 17.19 9.62 -18.87
N ILE A 71 17.24 10.33 -17.75
CA ILE A 71 17.56 11.76 -17.75
C ILE A 71 18.59 12.08 -16.65
N SER A 72 19.63 12.82 -17.02
CA SER A 72 20.53 13.44 -16.04
C SER A 72 19.70 14.23 -15.04
N LEU A 73 19.67 13.80 -13.78
CA LEU A 73 18.91 14.45 -12.71
C LEU A 73 19.20 15.96 -12.62
N LYS A 74 20.37 16.41 -13.10
CA LYS A 74 20.78 17.82 -13.17
C LYS A 74 19.92 18.69 -14.09
N GLN A 75 19.09 18.10 -14.96
CA GLN A 75 18.24 18.81 -15.92
C GLN A 75 16.75 18.75 -15.57
N LEU A 76 16.37 18.10 -14.47
CA LEU A 76 14.98 17.94 -14.07
C LEU A 76 14.56 19.02 -13.07
N THR A 77 13.40 19.62 -13.31
CA THR A 77 12.70 20.45 -12.33
C THR A 77 11.71 19.58 -11.56
N PRO A 78 11.29 19.96 -10.34
CA PRO A 78 10.26 19.22 -9.61
C PRO A 78 8.98 19.00 -10.43
N VAL A 79 8.60 19.96 -11.26
CA VAL A 79 7.43 19.87 -12.16
C VAL A 79 7.66 18.85 -13.27
N SER A 80 8.86 18.78 -13.86
CA SER A 80 9.13 17.78 -14.91
C SER A 80 9.20 16.36 -14.35
N VAL A 81 9.62 16.20 -13.08
CA VAL A 81 9.51 14.92 -12.37
C VAL A 81 8.04 14.56 -12.11
N PHE A 82 7.24 15.50 -11.61
CA PHE A 82 5.80 15.27 -11.38
C PHE A 82 5.09 14.82 -12.66
N ARG A 83 5.36 15.49 -13.78
CA ARG A 83 4.75 15.20 -15.10
C ARG A 83 5.15 13.86 -15.72
N LYS A 84 6.13 13.16 -15.15
CA LYS A 84 6.40 11.78 -15.54
C LYS A 84 5.43 10.78 -14.91
N PHE A 85 4.82 11.15 -13.79
CA PHE A 85 3.80 10.35 -13.11
C PHE A 85 2.40 10.82 -13.46
N PHE A 86 2.21 12.14 -13.47
CA PHE A 86 1.02 12.84 -13.92
C PHE A 86 1.23 13.40 -15.32
N ASP A 87 1.32 12.51 -16.30
CA ASP A 87 1.50 12.87 -17.71
C ASP A 87 0.22 13.45 -18.35
N GLU A 88 0.32 13.81 -19.64
CA GLU A 88 -0.81 14.38 -20.38
C GLU A 88 -2.02 13.42 -20.43
N GLU A 89 -1.79 12.11 -20.44
CA GLU A 89 -2.87 11.11 -20.51
C GLU A 89 -3.72 11.16 -19.23
N ILE A 90 -3.08 11.06 -18.07
CA ILE A 90 -3.79 11.06 -16.79
C ILE A 90 -4.36 12.44 -16.45
N LEU A 91 -3.67 13.53 -16.79
CA LEU A 91 -4.21 14.88 -16.63
C LEU A 91 -5.45 15.10 -17.49
N LYS A 92 -5.44 14.59 -18.73
CA LYS A 92 -6.59 14.61 -19.62
C LYS A 92 -7.73 13.75 -19.08
N LEU A 93 -7.44 12.55 -18.58
CA LEU A 93 -8.44 11.69 -17.93
C LEU A 93 -9.14 12.44 -16.78
N ILE A 94 -8.38 12.98 -15.83
CA ILE A 94 -8.95 13.73 -14.70
C ILE A 94 -9.80 14.90 -15.20
N THR A 95 -9.28 15.66 -16.18
CA THR A 95 -9.94 16.84 -16.73
C THR A 95 -11.26 16.50 -17.41
N ASP A 96 -11.26 15.53 -18.32
CA ASP A 96 -12.43 15.15 -19.10
C ASP A 96 -13.52 14.55 -18.21
N GLN A 97 -13.15 13.62 -17.32
CA GLN A 97 -14.12 12.99 -16.43
C GLN A 97 -14.69 14.01 -15.44
N THR A 98 -13.88 14.91 -14.87
CA THR A 98 -14.37 16.00 -14.01
C THR A 98 -15.26 16.99 -14.77
N ASN A 99 -14.98 17.28 -16.05
CA ASN A 99 -15.77 18.22 -16.86
C ASN A 99 -17.20 17.74 -17.12
N ILE A 100 -17.41 16.42 -17.27
CA ILE A 100 -18.74 15.81 -17.45
C ILE A 100 -19.67 16.20 -16.29
N TYR A 101 -19.16 16.14 -15.06
CA TYR A 101 -19.93 16.48 -13.85
C TYR A 101 -19.87 17.98 -13.52
N GLY A 102 -18.83 18.68 -13.97
CA GLY A 102 -18.61 20.10 -13.73
C GLY A 102 -19.46 21.07 -14.58
N LYS A 103 -20.45 20.58 -15.33
CA LYS A 103 -21.33 21.37 -16.22
C LYS A 103 -20.56 22.22 -17.25
N GLY A 104 -19.53 21.65 -17.89
CA GLY A 104 -18.89 22.24 -19.07
C GLY A 104 -17.88 23.37 -18.84
N LYS A 105 -17.47 23.67 -17.60
CA LYS A 105 -16.42 24.67 -17.33
C LYS A 105 -15.02 24.05 -17.38
N LYS A 106 -14.18 24.45 -18.36
CA LYS A 106 -12.75 24.06 -18.47
C LYS A 106 -12.03 24.13 -17.12
N GLN A 107 -11.80 22.99 -16.48
CA GLN A 107 -11.17 22.90 -15.17
C GLN A 107 -9.66 23.14 -15.27
N LYS A 108 -9.10 23.96 -14.38
CA LYS A 108 -7.64 24.15 -14.25
C LYS A 108 -7.08 23.04 -13.34
N ILE A 109 -7.11 21.79 -13.80
CA ILE A 109 -6.76 20.61 -12.99
C ILE A 109 -5.33 20.68 -12.45
N GLU A 110 -4.34 21.07 -13.26
CA GLU A 110 -2.96 21.19 -12.77
C GLU A 110 -2.84 22.21 -11.62
N SER A 111 -3.48 23.37 -11.72
CA SER A 111 -3.49 24.36 -10.64
C SER A 111 -4.19 23.82 -9.39
N PHE A 112 -5.28 23.08 -9.55
CA PHE A 112 -5.96 22.41 -8.44
C PHE A 112 -5.05 21.37 -7.77
N LEU A 113 -4.38 20.50 -8.53
CA LEU A 113 -3.45 19.50 -8.00
C LEU A 113 -2.26 20.17 -7.30
N GLY A 114 -1.70 21.25 -7.86
CA GLY A 114 -0.65 22.03 -7.22
C GLY A 114 -1.08 22.62 -5.88
N LEU A 115 -2.32 23.10 -5.78
CA LEU A 115 -2.90 23.55 -4.52
C LEU A 115 -3.07 22.41 -3.52
N ILE A 116 -3.56 21.24 -3.95
CA ILE A 116 -3.67 20.04 -3.10
C ILE A 116 -2.30 19.65 -2.52
N ILE A 117 -1.25 19.59 -3.36
CA ILE A 117 0.11 19.30 -2.90
C ILE A 117 0.58 20.34 -1.86
N LEU A 118 0.35 21.62 -2.13
CA LEU A 118 0.74 22.70 -1.21
C LEU A 118 0.00 22.63 0.13
N MET A 119 -1.28 22.26 0.13
CA MET A 119 -2.07 22.08 1.36
C MET A 119 -1.55 20.91 2.21
N GLY A 120 -0.89 19.91 1.61
CA GLY A 120 -0.22 18.83 2.34
C GLY A 120 1.06 19.28 3.05
N ILE A 121 1.67 20.37 2.56
CA ILE A 121 2.87 20.98 3.16
C ILE A 121 2.47 22.02 4.22
N ASN A 122 1.51 22.88 3.90
CA ASN A 122 0.97 23.90 4.79
C ASN A 122 -0.45 23.49 5.18
N ASN A 123 -0.61 22.72 6.25
CA ASN A 123 -1.90 22.17 6.64
C ASN A 123 -2.66 23.11 7.59
N LEU A 124 -3.85 23.57 7.17
CA LEU A 124 -4.77 24.34 8.00
C LEU A 124 -5.92 23.47 8.53
N PRO A 125 -6.47 23.74 9.74
CA PRO A 125 -7.54 22.94 10.35
C PRO A 125 -8.82 22.80 9.52
N ASN A 126 -9.02 23.71 8.57
CA ASN A 126 -10.16 23.66 7.65
C ASN A 126 -9.72 24.21 6.28
N MET A 127 -10.02 23.46 5.23
CA MET A 127 -9.66 23.82 3.85
C MET A 127 -10.20 25.18 3.40
N LYS A 128 -11.31 25.67 3.95
CA LYS A 128 -11.82 27.01 3.58
C LYS A 128 -10.94 28.15 4.11
N LEU A 129 -10.12 27.89 5.13
CA LEU A 129 -9.27 28.89 5.77
C LEU A 129 -8.14 29.40 4.87
N TYR A 130 -7.71 28.63 3.85
CA TYR A 130 -6.71 29.11 2.88
C TYR A 130 -7.17 30.35 2.10
N TRP A 131 -8.46 30.67 2.12
CA TRP A 131 -9.04 31.88 1.52
C TRP A 131 -9.60 32.84 2.56
N SER A 132 -9.23 32.69 3.83
CA SER A 132 -9.63 33.62 4.89
C SER A 132 -8.92 34.97 4.73
N ASN A 133 -9.59 36.04 5.12
CA ASN A 133 -8.98 37.36 5.28
C ASN A 133 -8.46 37.58 6.72
N ASP A 134 -8.68 36.63 7.63
CA ASP A 134 -8.09 36.64 8.97
C ASP A 134 -6.57 36.56 8.86
N MET A 135 -5.86 37.51 9.45
CA MET A 135 -4.41 37.63 9.41
C MET A 135 -3.67 36.36 9.85
N VAL A 136 -4.26 35.54 10.73
CA VAL A 136 -3.67 34.27 11.19
C VAL A 136 -3.72 33.18 10.12
N PHE A 137 -4.77 33.18 9.28
CA PHE A 137 -5.02 32.13 8.29
C PHE A 137 -4.82 32.58 6.85
N GLN A 138 -4.62 33.88 6.62
CA GLN A 138 -4.53 34.47 5.30
C GLN A 138 -3.39 33.83 4.51
N ASN A 139 -3.74 33.23 3.38
CA ASN A 139 -2.77 32.69 2.43
C ASN A 139 -2.92 33.39 1.08
N THR A 140 -2.16 34.47 0.90
CA THR A 140 -2.19 35.29 -0.32
C THR A 140 -1.73 34.50 -1.55
N PHE A 141 -0.80 33.57 -1.39
CA PHE A 141 -0.33 32.73 -2.48
C PHE A 141 -1.44 31.81 -3.01
N ILE A 142 -2.07 31.00 -2.14
CA ILE A 142 -3.16 30.09 -2.53
C ILE A 142 -4.35 30.85 -3.10
N SER A 143 -4.77 31.92 -2.42
CA SER A 143 -5.93 32.71 -2.86
C SER A 143 -5.72 33.41 -4.21
N SER A 144 -4.47 33.74 -4.57
CA SER A 144 -4.14 34.33 -5.88
C SER A 144 -4.20 33.33 -7.05
N ILE A 145 -3.95 32.04 -6.79
CA ILE A 145 -3.92 30.99 -7.84
C ILE A 145 -5.33 30.61 -8.29
N MET A 146 -6.24 30.42 -7.33
CA MET A 146 -7.61 29.98 -7.60
C MET A 146 -8.54 30.50 -6.52
N SER A 147 -9.74 30.97 -6.89
CA SER A 147 -10.74 31.36 -5.90
C SER A 147 -11.30 30.15 -5.15
N ARG A 148 -11.69 30.35 -3.88
CA ARG A 148 -12.31 29.32 -3.03
C ARG A 148 -13.44 28.57 -3.73
N ASN A 149 -14.36 29.32 -4.35
CA ASN A 149 -15.54 28.72 -4.99
C ASN A 149 -15.14 27.88 -6.20
N ARG A 150 -14.10 28.29 -6.96
CA ARG A 150 -13.61 27.50 -8.09
C ARG A 150 -12.93 26.23 -7.62
N PHE A 151 -12.09 26.31 -6.57
CA PHE A 151 -11.45 25.16 -5.97
C PHE A 151 -12.49 24.14 -5.46
N LEU A 152 -13.48 24.60 -4.66
CA LEU A 152 -14.54 23.74 -4.14
C LEU A 152 -15.39 23.13 -5.26
N GLN A 153 -15.65 23.88 -6.34
CA GLN A 153 -16.34 23.32 -7.50
C GLN A 153 -15.55 22.16 -8.12
N ILE A 154 -14.22 22.27 -8.26
CA ILE A 154 -13.41 21.15 -8.76
C ILE A 154 -13.44 20.00 -7.75
N PHE A 155 -13.19 20.30 -6.48
CA PHE A 155 -13.12 19.31 -5.39
C PHE A 155 -14.38 18.43 -5.33
N TYR A 156 -15.56 19.04 -5.33
CA TYR A 156 -16.83 18.29 -5.23
C TYR A 156 -17.23 17.57 -6.52
N ASN A 157 -16.66 17.95 -7.67
CA ASN A 157 -16.96 17.34 -8.97
C ASN A 157 -15.79 16.51 -9.52
N LEU A 158 -14.75 16.25 -8.72
CA LEU A 158 -13.59 15.46 -9.14
C LEU A 158 -14.03 14.04 -9.48
N HIS A 159 -13.85 13.62 -10.73
CA HIS A 159 -14.19 12.29 -11.20
C HIS A 159 -13.03 11.73 -12.03
N LEU A 160 -12.89 10.40 -12.00
CA LEU A 160 -11.84 9.66 -12.69
C LEU A 160 -12.39 8.62 -13.68
N ALA A 161 -13.72 8.50 -13.75
CA ALA A 161 -14.45 7.65 -14.69
C ALA A 161 -15.84 8.25 -14.97
N ASN A 162 -16.47 7.80 -16.06
CA ASN A 162 -17.85 8.14 -16.38
C ASN A 162 -18.77 7.09 -15.76
N ASN A 163 -19.49 7.45 -14.69
CA ASN A 163 -20.38 6.53 -13.98
C ASN A 163 -21.52 5.99 -14.87
N SER A 164 -21.90 6.68 -15.94
CA SER A 164 -22.93 6.20 -16.88
C SER A 164 -22.44 5.04 -17.77
N LEU A 165 -21.14 4.75 -17.74
CA LEU A 165 -20.52 3.63 -18.46
C LEU A 165 -20.02 2.54 -17.49
N GLU A 166 -20.42 2.60 -16.22
CA GLU A 166 -20.08 1.57 -15.23
C GLU A 166 -20.78 0.25 -15.62
N PRO A 167 -20.02 -0.85 -15.83
CA PRO A 167 -20.62 -2.14 -16.14
C PRO A 167 -21.55 -2.61 -15.02
N GLU A 168 -22.57 -3.38 -15.38
CA GLU A 168 -23.50 -3.95 -14.41
C GLU A 168 -22.77 -4.86 -13.40
N ARG A 169 -23.19 -4.79 -12.14
CA ARG A 169 -22.64 -5.64 -11.08
C ARG A 169 -22.82 -7.12 -11.43
N GLY A 170 -21.75 -7.88 -11.34
CA GLY A 170 -21.74 -9.31 -11.68
C GLY A 170 -21.41 -9.61 -13.14
N SER A 171 -21.34 -8.60 -14.01
CA SER A 171 -20.79 -8.79 -15.36
C SER A 171 -19.30 -9.09 -15.31
N LYS A 172 -18.77 -9.69 -16.38
CA LYS A 172 -17.34 -10.04 -16.49
C LYS A 172 -16.45 -8.80 -16.53
N GLU A 173 -16.99 -7.69 -17.01
CA GLU A 173 -16.34 -6.39 -17.17
C GLU A 173 -16.39 -5.55 -15.89
N TYR A 174 -17.22 -5.93 -14.91
CA TYR A 174 -17.36 -5.19 -13.66
C TYR A 174 -16.10 -5.26 -12.79
N SER A 175 -15.74 -4.12 -12.23
CA SER A 175 -14.65 -4.00 -11.25
C SER A 175 -15.14 -3.23 -10.04
N LYS A 176 -14.88 -3.73 -8.82
CA LYS A 176 -15.18 -3.01 -7.56
C LYS A 176 -14.47 -1.65 -7.47
N ILE A 177 -13.42 -1.44 -8.27
CA ILE A 177 -12.66 -0.18 -8.35
C ILE A 177 -12.87 0.55 -9.69
N TYR A 178 -13.96 0.27 -10.43
CA TYR A 178 -14.25 0.88 -11.73
C TYR A 178 -13.94 2.38 -11.78
N LYS A 179 -14.41 3.12 -10.77
CA LYS A 179 -14.28 4.57 -10.66
C LYS A 179 -12.85 5.09 -10.64
N ILE A 180 -11.87 4.27 -10.26
CA ILE A 180 -10.45 4.64 -10.20
C ILE A 180 -9.57 3.74 -11.08
N LYS A 181 -10.14 2.70 -11.70
CA LYS A 181 -9.37 1.64 -12.36
C LYS A 181 -8.43 2.21 -13.43
N ASN A 182 -8.95 2.99 -14.37
CA ASN A 182 -8.16 3.57 -15.45
C ASN A 182 -7.06 4.50 -14.91
N PHE A 183 -7.39 5.32 -13.90
CA PHE A 183 -6.43 6.19 -13.23
C PHE A 183 -5.30 5.39 -12.57
N THR A 184 -5.62 4.31 -11.85
CA THR A 184 -4.61 3.46 -11.22
C THR A 184 -3.79 2.67 -12.23
N ASP A 185 -4.37 2.26 -13.36
CA ASP A 185 -3.66 1.55 -14.42
C ASP A 185 -2.59 2.45 -15.06
N ILE A 186 -2.95 3.68 -15.43
CA ILE A 186 -2.00 4.65 -15.99
C ILE A 186 -0.89 4.98 -14.99
N LEU A 187 -1.23 5.21 -13.70
CA LEU A 187 -0.21 5.46 -12.68
C LEU A 187 0.77 4.31 -12.53
N ARG A 188 0.30 3.06 -12.51
CA ARG A 188 1.18 1.88 -12.40
C ARG A 188 2.13 1.78 -13.58
N GLU A 189 1.65 2.01 -14.80
CA GLU A 189 2.52 2.05 -15.98
C GLU A 189 3.55 3.16 -15.88
N ASN A 190 3.15 4.35 -15.45
CA ASN A 190 4.06 5.48 -15.26
C ASN A 190 5.11 5.22 -14.17
N PHE A 191 4.75 4.56 -13.07
CA PHE A 191 5.69 4.16 -12.02
C PHE A 191 6.73 3.17 -12.53
N LYS A 192 6.30 2.17 -13.31
CA LYS A 192 7.20 1.18 -13.92
C LYS A 192 8.11 1.79 -14.99
N LYS A 193 7.55 2.62 -15.87
CA LYS A 193 8.26 3.22 -17.01
C LYS A 193 9.34 4.22 -16.60
N ASN A 194 9.10 4.98 -15.54
CA ASN A 194 10.00 6.06 -15.12
C ASN A 194 11.06 5.63 -14.09
N TYR A 195 11.11 4.35 -13.73
CA TYR A 195 12.07 3.83 -12.76
C TYR A 195 12.71 2.53 -13.22
N SER A 196 14.04 2.54 -13.33
CA SER A 196 14.84 1.33 -13.52
C SER A 196 14.90 0.59 -12.20
N PHE A 197 14.12 -0.48 -12.10
CA PHE A 197 14.04 -1.26 -10.88
C PHE A 197 15.35 -2.01 -10.62
N GLY A 198 15.92 -1.79 -9.44
CA GLY A 198 17.21 -2.35 -9.06
C GLY A 198 17.22 -3.85 -8.83
N ARG A 199 18.26 -4.30 -8.14
CA ARG A 199 18.51 -5.72 -7.86
C ARG A 199 17.59 -6.28 -6.77
N TYR A 200 17.12 -5.44 -5.85
CA TYR A 200 16.36 -5.84 -4.67
C TYR A 200 14.98 -5.20 -4.67
N GLY A 201 13.97 -5.93 -4.19
CA GLY A 201 12.59 -5.48 -4.08
C GLY A 201 11.95 -5.96 -2.78
N THR A 202 11.04 -5.16 -2.24
CA THR A 202 10.23 -5.52 -1.06
C THR A 202 8.77 -5.61 -1.48
N ILE A 203 8.06 -6.66 -1.04
CA ILE A 203 6.60 -6.73 -1.14
C ILE A 203 5.99 -6.77 0.26
N ASP A 204 5.06 -5.84 0.51
CA ASP A 204 4.33 -5.71 1.75
C ASP A 204 3.00 -4.95 1.51
N GLU A 205 2.15 -4.79 2.53
CA GLU A 205 0.99 -3.93 2.49
C GLU A 205 1.22 -2.49 2.94
N SER A 206 0.44 -1.58 2.34
CA SER A 206 0.21 -0.21 2.79
C SER A 206 -1.28 0.01 3.08
N MET A 207 -1.58 1.00 3.91
CA MET A 207 -2.94 1.35 4.34
C MET A 207 -3.26 2.80 4.01
N ILE A 208 -4.34 3.02 3.23
CA ILE A 208 -4.88 4.35 2.94
C ILE A 208 -6.04 4.62 3.89
N LYS A 209 -5.85 5.57 4.81
CA LYS A 209 -6.85 5.95 5.83
C LYS A 209 -8.18 6.31 5.18
N PHE A 210 -9.26 5.66 5.61
CA PHE A 210 -10.61 5.99 5.16
C PHE A 210 -11.64 5.66 6.25
N LYS A 211 -12.44 6.66 6.63
CA LYS A 211 -13.46 6.53 7.69
C LYS A 211 -14.89 6.34 7.16
N GLY A 212 -15.12 6.53 5.87
CA GLY A 212 -16.46 6.42 5.26
C GLY A 212 -16.97 4.98 5.13
N ARG A 213 -18.16 4.86 4.53
CA ARG A 213 -18.78 3.58 4.15
C ARG A 213 -18.16 3.08 2.85
N SER A 214 -17.57 1.89 2.89
CA SER A 214 -17.04 1.20 1.71
C SER A 214 -16.89 -0.28 2.02
N SER A 215 -17.28 -1.15 1.10
CA SER A 215 -17.11 -2.61 1.22
C SER A 215 -15.66 -3.06 1.04
N LEU A 216 -14.77 -2.18 0.55
CA LEU A 216 -13.34 -2.47 0.39
C LEU A 216 -12.51 -2.12 1.63
N LYS A 217 -13.12 -1.45 2.63
CA LYS A 217 -12.43 -1.05 3.86
C LYS A 217 -11.99 -2.28 4.65
N GLN A 218 -10.73 -2.30 5.06
CA GLN A 218 -10.12 -3.34 5.88
C GLN A 218 -9.81 -2.80 7.28
N TYR A 219 -9.74 -3.73 8.24
CA TYR A 219 -9.24 -3.48 9.59
C TYR A 219 -7.96 -4.29 9.81
N LEU A 220 -6.85 -3.62 10.10
CA LEU A 220 -5.57 -4.25 10.47
C LEU A 220 -5.11 -3.65 11.81
N PRO A 221 -5.32 -4.33 12.95
CA PRO A 221 -5.15 -3.74 14.28
C PRO A 221 -3.72 -3.30 14.60
N LEU A 222 -2.72 -3.96 13.98
CA LEU A 222 -1.29 -3.76 14.22
C LEU A 222 -0.69 -2.64 13.38
N LYS A 223 -1.34 -2.24 12.29
CA LYS A 223 -0.82 -1.16 11.44
C LYS A 223 -1.15 0.20 12.06
N PRO A 224 -0.29 1.23 11.91
CA PRO A 224 -0.57 2.59 12.39
C PRO A 224 -1.91 3.13 11.87
N ILE A 225 -2.22 2.87 10.60
CA ILE A 225 -3.53 3.14 10.01
C ILE A 225 -4.37 1.85 10.11
N LYS A 226 -5.15 1.75 11.18
CA LYS A 226 -5.93 0.53 11.46
C LYS A 226 -7.11 0.31 10.52
N ARG A 227 -7.74 1.37 10.01
CA ARG A 227 -8.97 1.29 9.17
C ARG A 227 -8.79 2.08 7.88
N GLY A 228 -8.96 1.40 6.74
CA GLY A 228 -8.73 2.01 5.44
C GLY A 228 -8.75 1.05 4.27
N TYR A 229 -8.28 1.50 3.11
CA TYR A 229 -8.05 0.62 1.96
C TYR A 229 -6.68 -0.03 2.08
N LYS A 230 -6.64 -1.36 1.97
CA LYS A 230 -5.39 -2.11 1.91
C LYS A 230 -4.86 -2.13 0.48
N VAL A 231 -3.58 -1.86 0.32
CA VAL A 231 -2.87 -1.87 -0.97
C VAL A 231 -1.64 -2.74 -0.84
N TRP A 232 -1.47 -3.70 -1.74
CA TRP A 232 -0.23 -4.46 -1.87
C TRP A 232 0.77 -3.64 -2.68
N CYS A 233 1.99 -3.52 -2.19
CA CYS A 233 3.02 -2.65 -2.75
C CYS A 233 4.27 -3.46 -3.09
N LEU A 234 4.88 -3.16 -4.23
CA LEU A 234 6.23 -3.58 -4.57
C LEU A 234 7.11 -2.33 -4.59
N CYS A 235 8.05 -2.26 -3.66
CA CYS A 235 8.90 -1.10 -3.46
C CYS A 235 10.38 -1.40 -3.70
N ASP A 236 11.12 -0.35 -4.07
CA ASP A 236 12.56 -0.32 -3.88
C ASP A 236 12.87 -0.29 -2.37
N PRO A 237 13.66 -1.24 -1.84
CA PRO A 237 13.91 -1.33 -0.41
C PRO A 237 14.68 -0.13 0.15
N ILE A 238 15.57 0.49 -0.62
CA ILE A 238 16.44 1.55 -0.14
C ILE A 238 15.73 2.90 -0.22
N THR A 239 15.11 3.18 -1.37
CA THR A 239 14.50 4.48 -1.61
C THR A 239 13.04 4.56 -1.17
N GLY A 240 12.37 3.43 -0.95
CA GLY A 240 10.92 3.39 -0.73
C GLY A 240 10.10 3.76 -1.96
N TYR A 241 10.70 3.77 -3.16
CA TYR A 241 9.99 4.06 -4.39
C TYR A 241 8.95 2.97 -4.69
N LEU A 242 7.69 3.36 -4.88
CA LEU A 242 6.60 2.45 -5.25
C LEU A 242 6.70 2.10 -6.74
N PHE A 243 7.13 0.88 -7.04
CA PHE A 243 7.30 0.41 -8.41
C PHE A 243 6.00 -0.14 -9.01
N ASN A 244 5.25 -0.91 -8.23
CA ASN A 244 3.96 -1.45 -8.62
C ASN A 244 3.05 -1.60 -7.40
N PHE A 245 1.73 -1.64 -7.62
CA PHE A 245 0.76 -1.85 -6.55
C PHE A 245 -0.52 -2.55 -7.02
N GLN A 246 -1.26 -3.09 -6.07
CA GLN A 246 -2.57 -3.73 -6.29
C GLN A 246 -3.49 -3.43 -5.12
N ILE A 247 -4.66 -2.83 -5.40
CA ILE A 247 -5.67 -2.57 -4.37
C ILE A 247 -6.31 -3.91 -3.97
N TYR A 248 -6.43 -4.17 -2.67
CA TYR A 248 -7.10 -5.36 -2.18
C TYR A 248 -8.61 -5.22 -2.33
N LEU A 249 -9.23 -6.15 -3.08
CA LEU A 249 -10.66 -6.10 -3.43
C LEU A 249 -11.55 -6.99 -2.54
N GLY A 250 -11.01 -7.52 -1.45
CA GLY A 250 -11.65 -8.54 -0.62
C GLY A 250 -11.27 -9.96 -1.05
N LYS A 251 -11.96 -10.96 -0.49
CA LYS A 251 -11.85 -12.35 -0.93
C LYS A 251 -12.67 -12.52 -2.21
N ASP A 252 -12.05 -12.99 -3.28
CA ASP A 252 -12.75 -13.42 -4.49
C ASP A 252 -13.08 -14.91 -4.35
N GLU A 253 -14.37 -15.27 -4.39
CA GLU A 253 -14.82 -16.67 -4.36
C GLU A 253 -14.44 -17.44 -5.64
N ILE A 254 -14.12 -16.70 -6.71
CA ILE A 254 -13.93 -17.22 -8.07
C ILE A 254 -12.47 -17.64 -8.35
N SER A 255 -11.51 -17.20 -7.53
CA SER A 255 -10.10 -17.55 -7.77
C SER A 255 -9.82 -19.03 -7.53
N GLY A 256 -9.55 -19.75 -8.62
CA GLY A 256 -9.27 -21.18 -8.66
C GLY A 256 -8.28 -21.65 -7.59
N LYS A 257 -8.58 -22.82 -7.03
CA LYS A 257 -7.99 -23.44 -5.83
C LYS A 257 -6.49 -23.77 -5.89
N GLU A 258 -5.75 -23.36 -6.93
CA GLU A 258 -4.38 -23.85 -7.18
C GLU A 258 -3.28 -23.01 -6.51
N ALA A 259 -3.47 -21.69 -6.36
CA ALA A 259 -2.50 -20.74 -5.81
C ALA A 259 -3.09 -19.92 -4.64
N SER A 260 -2.29 -19.71 -3.59
CA SER A 260 -2.71 -18.86 -2.46
C SER A 260 -2.86 -17.40 -2.90
N LEU A 261 -3.65 -16.61 -2.16
CA LEU A 261 -3.75 -15.16 -2.39
C LEU A 261 -2.38 -14.49 -2.40
N SER A 262 -1.52 -14.83 -1.43
CA SER A 262 -0.16 -14.29 -1.35
C SER A 262 0.67 -14.60 -2.59
N GLU A 263 0.62 -15.84 -3.08
CA GLU A 263 1.36 -16.26 -4.26
C GLU A 263 0.91 -15.49 -5.50
N ARG A 264 -0.41 -15.35 -5.70
CA ARG A 264 -0.98 -14.58 -6.83
C ARG A 264 -0.52 -13.13 -6.80
N VAL A 265 -0.66 -12.47 -5.65
CA VAL A 265 -0.26 -11.06 -5.48
C VAL A 265 1.22 -10.87 -5.81
N VAL A 266 2.09 -11.76 -5.34
CA VAL A 266 3.54 -11.67 -5.63
C VAL A 266 3.79 -11.73 -7.14
N PHE A 267 3.19 -12.69 -7.85
CA PHE A 267 3.37 -12.81 -9.30
C PHE A 267 2.73 -11.66 -10.09
N ASP A 268 1.55 -11.18 -9.67
CA ASP A 268 0.87 -10.02 -10.26
C ASP A 268 1.74 -8.75 -10.13
N LEU A 269 2.37 -8.54 -8.97
CA LEU A 269 3.19 -7.36 -8.71
C LEU A 269 4.51 -7.37 -9.49
N ILE A 270 5.18 -8.51 -9.59
CA ILE A 270 6.52 -8.56 -10.20
C ILE A 270 6.49 -8.60 -11.72
N SER A 271 5.39 -9.01 -12.37
CA SER A 271 5.31 -9.14 -13.84
C SER A 271 6.45 -10.03 -14.41
N SER A 272 6.16 -11.29 -14.71
CA SER A 272 7.11 -12.42 -14.85
C SER A 272 8.46 -12.16 -15.55
N ASP A 273 8.54 -11.27 -16.53
CA ASP A 273 9.67 -11.23 -17.47
C ASP A 273 10.83 -10.34 -17.02
N ASN A 274 10.61 -9.41 -16.07
CA ASN A 274 11.61 -8.39 -15.69
C ASN A 274 12.30 -8.64 -14.34
N PHE A 275 12.03 -9.76 -13.67
CA PHE A 275 12.51 -10.05 -12.31
C PHE A 275 13.49 -11.21 -12.21
N GLN A 276 13.80 -11.89 -13.31
CA GLN A 276 14.83 -12.91 -13.33
C GLN A 276 16.18 -12.36 -12.80
N GLY A 277 16.78 -13.07 -11.86
CA GLY A 277 18.06 -12.70 -11.24
C GLY A 277 17.95 -11.72 -10.06
N LYS A 278 16.79 -11.09 -9.86
CA LYS A 278 16.53 -10.16 -8.76
C LYS A 278 16.26 -10.88 -7.43
N TYR A 279 16.21 -10.08 -6.37
CA TYR A 279 16.09 -10.49 -4.97
C TYR A 279 14.83 -9.87 -4.39
N LEU A 280 13.93 -10.69 -3.87
CA LEU A 280 12.68 -10.24 -3.26
C LEU A 280 12.68 -10.53 -1.77
N TYR A 281 12.15 -9.58 -1.00
CA TYR A 281 11.95 -9.71 0.43
C TYR A 281 10.49 -9.55 0.78
N PHE A 282 10.02 -10.41 1.68
CA PHE A 282 8.62 -10.49 2.07
C PHE A 282 8.45 -10.63 3.56
N ASP A 283 7.31 -10.18 4.06
CA ASP A 283 6.86 -10.50 5.40
C ASP A 283 6.37 -11.97 5.53
N ASN A 284 5.80 -12.29 6.69
CA ASN A 284 5.26 -13.62 6.97
C ASN A 284 3.89 -13.92 6.33
N PHE A 285 3.13 -12.89 5.91
CA PHE A 285 1.89 -13.08 5.17
C PHE A 285 2.15 -13.71 3.80
N PHE A 286 3.20 -13.23 3.11
CA PHE A 286 3.55 -13.72 1.78
C PHE A 286 4.36 -15.01 1.78
N THR A 287 5.28 -15.16 2.74
CA THR A 287 6.30 -16.21 2.69
C THR A 287 5.71 -17.61 2.84
N SER A 288 6.01 -18.48 1.88
CA SER A 288 5.79 -19.92 1.96
C SER A 288 6.87 -20.66 1.19
N LEU A 289 7.22 -21.89 1.60
CA LEU A 289 8.24 -22.69 0.91
C LEU A 289 7.85 -23.00 -0.55
N ARG A 290 6.55 -23.19 -0.82
CA ARG A 290 6.04 -23.40 -2.19
C ARG A 290 6.23 -22.17 -3.08
N LEU A 291 5.98 -20.96 -2.55
CA LEU A 291 6.27 -19.72 -3.27
C LEU A 291 7.77 -19.58 -3.54
N LEU A 292 8.61 -19.84 -2.53
CA LEU A 292 10.07 -19.77 -2.66
C LEU A 292 10.61 -20.72 -3.74
N GLU A 293 10.07 -21.94 -3.82
CA GLU A 293 10.41 -22.92 -4.87
C GLU A 293 9.99 -22.43 -6.26
N LYS A 294 8.76 -21.93 -6.43
CA LYS A 294 8.29 -21.37 -7.71
C LYS A 294 9.14 -20.19 -8.18
N LEU A 295 9.47 -19.28 -7.27
CA LEU A 295 10.36 -18.15 -7.57
C LEU A 295 11.76 -18.63 -7.97
N LYS A 296 12.29 -19.68 -7.31
CA LYS A 296 13.57 -20.29 -7.67
C LYS A 296 13.56 -20.87 -9.08
N LEU A 297 12.48 -21.53 -9.49
CA LEU A 297 12.30 -22.04 -10.87
C LEU A 297 12.29 -20.91 -11.90
N GLN A 298 11.76 -19.73 -11.55
CA GLN A 298 11.84 -18.51 -12.37
C GLN A 298 13.18 -17.75 -12.21
N LYS A 299 14.17 -18.34 -11.53
CA LYS A 299 15.49 -17.74 -11.25
C LYS A 299 15.40 -16.43 -10.45
N ILE A 300 14.34 -16.28 -9.65
CA ILE A 300 14.13 -15.17 -8.73
C ILE A 300 14.56 -15.62 -7.34
N LYS A 301 15.40 -14.81 -6.72
CA LYS A 301 15.89 -15.06 -5.36
C LYS A 301 14.94 -14.42 -4.38
N ALA A 302 14.62 -15.12 -3.30
CA ALA A 302 13.67 -14.64 -2.33
C ALA A 302 14.04 -15.04 -0.89
N CYS A 303 13.67 -14.17 0.04
CA CYS A 303 13.87 -14.36 1.46
C CYS A 303 12.77 -13.66 2.26
N GLY A 304 12.23 -14.30 3.29
CA GLY A 304 11.21 -13.68 4.13
C GLY A 304 11.02 -14.40 5.45
N THR A 305 10.43 -13.70 6.42
CA THR A 305 10.03 -14.33 7.68
C THR A 305 8.97 -15.39 7.42
N ILE A 306 9.03 -16.55 8.06
CA ILE A 306 8.07 -17.63 7.85
C ILE A 306 7.38 -18.01 9.16
N ARG A 307 6.07 -18.24 9.09
CA ARG A 307 5.31 -18.70 10.26
C ARG A 307 5.54 -20.20 10.50
N PRO A 308 5.76 -20.67 11.74
CA PRO A 308 5.99 -22.08 12.07
C PRO A 308 4.89 -23.05 11.60
N ASP A 309 3.64 -22.60 11.61
CA ASP A 309 2.45 -23.35 11.20
C ASP A 309 2.36 -23.54 9.68
N ARG A 310 3.13 -22.76 8.92
CA ARG A 310 3.15 -22.81 7.46
C ARG A 310 4.38 -23.58 6.98
N ALA A 311 4.11 -24.55 6.11
CA ALA A 311 5.06 -25.27 5.27
C ALA A 311 5.75 -26.51 5.86
N SER A 312 5.00 -27.33 6.60
CA SER A 312 5.46 -28.68 7.00
C SER A 312 6.81 -28.65 7.72
N ILE A 313 7.11 -27.54 8.41
CA ILE A 313 8.33 -27.39 9.20
C ILE A 313 8.13 -28.22 10.47
N PRO A 314 9.03 -29.16 10.81
CA PRO A 314 8.90 -29.94 12.03
C PRO A 314 8.81 -29.01 13.26
N SER A 315 7.82 -29.23 14.13
CA SER A 315 7.57 -28.39 15.30
C SER A 315 8.80 -28.25 16.21
N ASP A 316 9.54 -29.34 16.36
CA ASP A 316 10.73 -29.44 17.23
C ASP A 316 11.92 -28.66 16.65
N PHE A 317 11.90 -28.41 15.35
CA PHE A 317 12.83 -27.50 14.69
C PHE A 317 12.35 -26.05 14.81
N ALA A 318 11.06 -25.79 14.56
CA ALA A 318 10.50 -24.44 14.52
C ALA A 318 10.36 -23.77 15.90
N LYS A 319 10.34 -24.52 17.00
CA LYS A 319 10.18 -23.98 18.36
C LYS A 319 11.37 -24.38 19.24
N LYS A 320 12.26 -23.43 19.50
CA LYS A 320 13.50 -23.62 20.25
C LYS A 320 13.45 -22.89 21.58
N ASN A 321 13.34 -23.66 22.66
CA ASN A 321 13.23 -23.13 24.02
C ASN A 321 14.58 -23.04 24.75
N LYS A 322 15.68 -23.49 24.13
CA LYS A 322 17.00 -23.62 24.79
C LYS A 322 18.13 -22.85 24.08
N MET A 323 17.81 -22.11 23.02
CA MET A 323 18.81 -21.33 22.29
C MET A 323 19.17 -20.06 23.06
N GLN A 324 20.45 -19.73 23.06
CA GLN A 324 20.98 -18.46 23.56
C GLN A 324 20.97 -17.41 22.44
N ARG A 325 21.01 -16.14 22.82
CA ARG A 325 21.08 -15.04 21.84
C ARG A 325 22.32 -15.18 20.96
N GLY A 326 22.11 -15.13 19.65
CA GLY A 326 23.13 -15.35 18.63
C GLY A 326 23.18 -16.79 18.09
N ASP A 327 22.56 -17.76 18.78
CA ASP A 327 22.48 -19.12 18.28
C ASP A 327 21.66 -19.18 16.98
N CYS A 328 22.06 -20.10 16.10
CA CYS A 328 21.38 -20.38 14.86
C CYS A 328 21.32 -21.88 14.58
N GLU A 329 20.17 -22.34 14.09
CA GLU A 329 20.02 -23.63 13.43
C GLU A 329 19.41 -23.44 12.04
N SER A 330 19.67 -24.36 11.12
CA SER A 330 19.10 -24.34 9.78
C SER A 330 18.65 -25.72 9.31
N MET A 331 17.66 -25.74 8.42
CA MET A 331 17.17 -26.97 7.78
C MET A 331 16.79 -26.68 6.32
N ILE A 332 17.17 -27.59 5.42
CA ILE A 332 16.75 -27.54 4.01
C ILE A 332 15.39 -28.22 3.83
N ILE A 333 14.42 -27.50 3.29
CA ILE A 333 13.08 -27.97 2.98
C ILE A 333 12.66 -27.39 1.61
N LEU A 334 12.19 -28.25 0.68
CA LEU A 334 11.76 -27.85 -0.67
C LEU A 334 12.75 -26.91 -1.38
N ASN A 335 14.03 -27.31 -1.42
CA ASN A 335 15.13 -26.57 -2.04
C ASN A 335 15.34 -25.14 -1.48
N SER A 336 14.80 -24.85 -0.30
CA SER A 336 14.96 -23.61 0.44
C SER A 336 15.56 -23.93 1.81
N ILE A 337 16.27 -22.97 2.40
CA ILE A 337 16.78 -23.09 3.77
C ILE A 337 15.85 -22.33 4.69
N VAL A 338 15.43 -22.98 5.77
CA VAL A 338 14.77 -22.35 6.91
C VAL A 338 15.80 -22.16 8.00
N PHE A 339 15.99 -20.92 8.44
CA PHE A 339 16.84 -20.53 9.55
C PHE A 339 15.98 -20.29 10.78
N VAL A 340 16.44 -20.77 11.92
CA VAL A 340 15.97 -20.39 13.25
C VAL A 340 17.13 -19.64 13.90
N TRP A 341 16.94 -18.36 14.16
CA TRP A 341 17.95 -17.52 14.80
C TRP A 341 17.38 -16.89 16.06
N MET A 342 18.15 -16.88 17.14
CA MET A 342 17.71 -16.33 18.41
C MET A 342 18.29 -14.92 18.62
N ASP A 343 17.44 -13.89 18.61
CA ASP A 343 17.82 -12.55 19.09
C ASP A 343 17.37 -12.37 20.54
N THR A 344 16.60 -11.31 20.85
CA THR A 344 15.79 -11.22 22.07
C THR A 344 14.61 -12.20 22.04
N LYS A 345 14.11 -12.50 20.85
CA LYS A 345 13.12 -13.53 20.55
C LYS A 345 13.57 -14.36 19.36
N GLN A 346 12.98 -15.53 19.20
CA GLN A 346 13.24 -16.41 18.08
C GLN A 346 12.71 -15.81 16.76
N VAL A 347 13.52 -15.86 15.71
CA VAL A 347 13.17 -15.45 14.35
C VAL A 347 13.25 -16.65 13.42
N LEU A 348 12.18 -16.91 12.68
CA LEU A 348 12.16 -17.89 11.60
C LEU A 348 12.22 -17.16 10.26
N LEU A 349 13.18 -17.56 9.43
CA LEU A 349 13.41 -16.97 8.12
C LEU A 349 13.58 -18.08 7.08
N ALA A 350 12.91 -17.97 5.95
CA ALA A 350 13.11 -18.90 4.83
C ALA A 350 13.79 -18.19 3.65
N SER A 351 14.68 -18.88 2.95
CA SER A 351 15.34 -18.35 1.76
C SER A 351 15.63 -19.43 0.73
N ASN A 352 15.50 -19.08 -0.55
CA ASN A 352 15.78 -19.99 -1.66
C ASN A 352 17.21 -19.88 -2.24
N TYR A 353 18.04 -18.96 -1.73
CA TYR A 353 19.33 -18.61 -2.34
C TYR A 353 20.51 -18.43 -1.37
N HIS A 354 20.27 -18.18 -0.08
CA HIS A 354 21.34 -18.14 0.93
C HIS A 354 21.96 -19.51 1.16
N LYS A 355 23.09 -19.57 1.88
CA LYS A 355 23.74 -20.81 2.31
C LYS A 355 23.74 -20.93 3.83
N GLU A 356 23.74 -22.17 4.34
CA GLU A 356 23.69 -22.45 5.78
C GLU A 356 24.88 -21.85 6.54
N ASN A 357 26.09 -21.96 5.97
CA ASN A 357 27.34 -21.59 6.63
C ASN A 357 27.72 -20.11 6.47
N GLU A 358 26.85 -19.27 5.89
CA GLU A 358 27.11 -17.84 5.77
C GLU A 358 26.72 -17.12 7.07
N VAL A 359 27.69 -16.99 7.98
CA VAL A 359 27.53 -16.27 9.26
C VAL A 359 28.21 -14.91 9.19
N VAL A 360 27.57 -13.89 9.73
CA VAL A 360 28.07 -12.52 9.83
C VAL A 360 27.86 -12.00 11.25
N SER A 361 28.64 -11.00 11.64
CA SER A 361 28.44 -10.30 12.90
C SER A 361 27.65 -9.01 12.69
N ILE A 362 26.70 -8.75 13.59
CA ILE A 362 25.84 -7.57 13.59
C ILE A 362 25.91 -6.87 14.95
N SER A 363 25.78 -5.55 14.95
CA SER A 363 25.68 -4.74 16.18
C SER A 363 24.23 -4.66 16.64
N ARG A 364 24.01 -4.81 17.95
CA ARG A 364 22.72 -4.67 18.62
C ARG A 364 22.86 -3.83 19.87
N ARG A 365 22.05 -2.79 19.98
CA ARG A 365 21.87 -2.00 21.19
C ARG A 365 21.03 -2.76 22.19
N LEU A 366 21.49 -2.74 23.42
CA LEU A 366 20.78 -3.22 24.60
C LEU A 366 19.92 -2.10 25.18
N LYS A 367 18.95 -2.46 26.02
CA LYS A 367 18.07 -1.50 26.71
C LYS A 367 18.84 -0.44 27.52
N ASN A 368 20.05 -0.76 27.98
CA ASN A 368 20.93 0.16 28.70
C ASN A 368 21.77 1.08 27.79
N GLY A 369 21.56 1.03 26.46
CA GLY A 369 22.29 1.83 25.47
C GLY A 369 23.64 1.25 25.02
N GLN A 370 24.11 0.14 25.61
CA GLN A 370 25.34 -0.50 25.17
C GLN A 370 25.14 -1.28 23.87
N HIS A 371 26.14 -1.30 23.01
CA HIS A 371 26.13 -2.14 21.81
C HIS A 371 26.87 -3.45 22.08
N ILE A 372 26.26 -4.56 21.67
CA ILE A 372 26.88 -5.87 21.63
C ILE A 372 27.01 -6.36 20.20
N THR A 373 28.04 -7.15 19.94
CA THR A 373 28.20 -7.85 18.67
C THR A 373 27.66 -9.26 18.81
N ILE A 374 26.72 -9.63 17.95
CA ILE A 374 26.17 -10.99 17.91
C ILE A 374 26.34 -11.57 16.51
N ASN A 375 26.52 -12.89 16.44
CA ASN A 375 26.54 -13.61 15.18
C ASN A 375 25.12 -13.89 14.70
N CYS A 376 24.90 -13.79 13.39
CA CYS A 376 23.66 -14.18 12.76
C CYS A 376 23.92 -14.76 11.36
N PRO A 377 22.99 -15.54 10.81
CA PRO A 377 23.01 -15.85 9.39
C PRO A 377 23.04 -14.59 8.55
N LYS A 378 23.76 -14.63 7.44
CA LYS A 378 23.73 -13.57 6.42
C LYS A 378 22.31 -13.29 5.94
N ALA A 379 21.46 -14.31 5.87
CA ALA A 379 20.05 -14.17 5.52
C ALA A 379 19.30 -13.19 6.43
N ILE A 380 19.60 -13.18 7.74
CA ILE A 380 19.01 -12.23 8.70
C ILE A 380 19.50 -10.80 8.42
N LYS A 381 20.81 -10.64 8.16
CA LYS A 381 21.38 -9.33 7.82
C LYS A 381 20.75 -8.75 6.54
N ASP A 382 20.70 -9.56 5.48
CA ASP A 382 20.14 -9.16 4.19
C ASP A 382 18.63 -8.89 4.31
N TYR A 383 17.88 -9.71 5.06
CA TYR A 383 16.47 -9.46 5.34
C TYR A 383 16.25 -8.10 6.00
N ASN A 384 16.91 -7.84 7.14
CA ASN A 384 16.75 -6.57 7.86
C ASN A 384 17.11 -5.34 7.00
N GLN A 385 18.07 -5.49 6.09
CA GLN A 385 18.46 -4.41 5.18
C GLN A 385 17.37 -4.10 4.15
N PHE A 386 16.74 -5.14 3.58
CA PHE A 386 15.92 -5.01 2.37
C PHE A 386 14.42 -5.33 2.54
N SER A 387 13.92 -5.64 3.75
CA SER A 387 12.50 -5.94 3.99
C SER A 387 11.62 -4.72 4.27
N HIS A 388 12.18 -3.53 4.45
CA HIS A 388 11.46 -2.35 4.98
C HIS A 388 11.13 -1.29 3.91
N GLY A 389 11.10 -1.66 2.62
CA GLY A 389 10.84 -0.70 1.53
C GLY A 389 9.46 -0.04 1.60
N VAL A 390 8.43 -0.79 2.00
CA VAL A 390 7.06 -0.29 2.11
C VAL A 390 6.88 0.57 3.37
N ASP A 391 7.54 0.24 4.47
CA ASP A 391 7.57 1.10 5.66
C ASP A 391 8.19 2.47 5.38
N ARG A 392 9.28 2.49 4.60
CA ARG A 392 9.91 3.74 4.13
C ARG A 392 8.96 4.57 3.26
N LEU A 393 8.19 3.93 2.37
CA LEU A 393 7.14 4.60 1.60
C LEU A 393 6.10 5.22 2.53
N ASN A 394 5.57 4.44 3.46
CA ASN A 394 4.53 4.86 4.41
C ASN A 394 5.00 6.03 5.28
N GLN A 395 6.23 5.96 5.79
CA GLN A 395 6.85 7.03 6.58
C GLN A 395 6.90 8.34 5.77
N ARG A 396 7.34 8.29 4.52
CA ARG A 396 7.43 9.49 3.66
C ARG A 396 6.07 10.09 3.33
N ILE A 397 5.06 9.26 3.06
CA ILE A 397 3.70 9.72 2.83
C ILE A 397 3.14 10.40 4.08
N SER A 398 3.42 9.85 5.27
CA SER A 398 2.87 10.33 6.53
C SER A 398 3.22 11.80 6.84
N CYS A 399 4.35 12.30 6.33
CA CYS A 399 4.80 13.67 6.51
C CYS A 399 3.95 14.73 5.76
N TYR A 400 3.13 14.32 4.79
CA TYR A 400 2.40 15.23 3.89
C TYR A 400 0.90 14.92 3.80
N ASN A 401 0.35 14.25 4.81
CA ASN A 401 -1.06 13.85 4.80
C ASN A 401 -2.00 15.06 4.82
N LEU A 402 -3.05 14.94 3.99
CA LEU A 402 -4.24 15.78 4.01
C LEU A 402 -5.35 15.00 4.71
N ASP A 403 -5.97 15.60 5.73
CA ASP A 403 -7.11 15.01 6.46
C ASP A 403 -8.47 15.46 5.90
#